data_AF-A0A8J7UP90-F1
#
_entry.id   AF-A0A8J7UP90-F1
#
_cell.length_a   1.000
_cell.length_b   1.000
_cell.length_c   1.000
_cell.angle_alpha   90.00
_cell.angle_beta   90.00
_cell.angle_gamma   90.00
#
_symmetry.space_group_name_H-M   'P 1'
#
loop_
_entity.id
_entity.type
_entity.pdbx_description
1 polymer ?
#
loop_
_entity_poly.entity_id
_entity_poly.type
_entity_poly.pdbx_seq_one_letter_code
_entity_poly.pdbx_strand_id
1 'polypeptide(L)'
;MPYTYYAHGLTTVHHLFLDRLVEVLRESGAEVVPDDSAGWALIQTAWMGEYGTIEVRRTGPDLQIVYRSETPSKETNSSPLVHHLTLALIDIDDELRAMTEGEEEGRLLEGPGVAEELKRHLMDTRSEVLSVRDEVRQLKDRGEEVARPERLLRRVEILCDEAALNLEAGLNPEALGKARAVETLLEKVEAGLGEI
;
A
#
# COMPACT_ATOMS: atom_id res chain seq x y z
N MET A 1 3.45 -25.74 -4.98
CA MET A 1 4.67 -24.95 -4.68
C MET A 1 4.26 -23.71 -3.90
N PRO A 2 5.06 -23.18 -2.96
CA PRO A 2 4.72 -21.90 -2.34
C PRO A 2 4.81 -20.77 -3.38
N TYR A 3 3.95 -19.77 -3.25
CA TYR A 3 4.12 -18.49 -3.93
C TYR A 3 5.14 -17.66 -3.15
N THR A 4 6.03 -16.94 -3.84
CA THR A 4 7.04 -16.10 -3.20
C THR A 4 7.13 -14.76 -3.90
N TYR A 5 7.11 -13.69 -3.11
CA TYR A 5 7.29 -12.31 -3.53
C TYR A 5 8.44 -11.69 -2.75
N TYR A 6 9.18 -10.79 -3.37
CA TYR A 6 10.26 -10.03 -2.73
C TYR A 6 9.95 -8.55 -2.80
N ALA A 7 9.81 -7.91 -1.65
CA ALA A 7 9.68 -6.46 -1.53
C ALA A 7 11.08 -5.88 -1.26
N HIS A 8 11.60 -5.11 -2.22
CA HIS A 8 13.02 -4.73 -2.21
C HIS A 8 13.29 -3.49 -1.36
N GLY A 9 14.31 -3.55 -0.51
CA GLY A 9 14.76 -2.42 0.30
C GLY A 9 13.90 -2.08 1.52
N LEU A 10 12.85 -2.84 1.82
CA LEU A 10 11.85 -2.50 2.85
C LEU A 10 12.13 -3.09 4.24
N THR A 11 13.30 -3.66 4.49
CA THR A 11 13.62 -4.26 5.80
C THR A 11 13.55 -3.24 6.96
N THR A 12 13.85 -1.97 6.70
CA THR A 12 13.78 -0.88 7.69
C THR A 12 12.35 -0.54 8.11
N VAL A 13 11.37 -0.76 7.23
CA VAL A 13 9.95 -0.48 7.43
C VAL A 13 9.11 -1.76 7.57
N HIS A 14 9.74 -2.87 7.97
CA HIS A 14 9.08 -4.19 8.13
C HIS A 14 7.78 -4.17 8.95
N HIS A 15 7.72 -3.39 10.02
CA HIS A 15 6.52 -3.29 10.86
C HIS A 15 5.37 -2.60 10.11
N LEU A 16 5.64 -1.48 9.44
CA LEU A 16 4.67 -0.80 8.59
C LEU A 16 4.19 -1.71 7.46
N PHE A 17 5.10 -2.48 6.85
CA PHE A 17 4.74 -3.45 5.81
C PHE A 17 3.73 -4.48 6.31
N LEU A 18 3.96 -5.04 7.51
CA LEU A 18 3.04 -5.99 8.11
C LEU A 18 1.68 -5.37 8.44
N ASP A 19 1.68 -4.19 9.06
CA ASP A 19 0.46 -3.48 9.40
C ASP A 19 -0.38 -3.20 8.14
N ARG A 20 0.27 -2.71 7.08
CA ARG A 20 -0.38 -2.46 5.77
C ARG A 20 -0.87 -3.73 5.12
N LEU A 21 -0.11 -4.82 5.16
CA LEU A 21 -0.53 -6.11 4.60
C LEU A 21 -1.78 -6.64 5.30
N VAL A 22 -1.81 -6.59 6.63
CA VAL A 22 -2.97 -7.02 7.42
C VAL A 22 -4.19 -6.15 7.12
N GLU A 23 -4.00 -4.82 7.04
CA GLU A 23 -5.07 -3.88 6.72
C GLU A 23 -5.67 -4.17 5.34
N VAL A 24 -4.85 -4.22 4.29
CA VAL A 24 -5.31 -4.45 2.91
C VAL A 24 -6.01 -5.81 2.75
N LEU A 25 -5.51 -6.86 3.41
CA LEU A 25 -6.15 -8.17 3.40
C LEU A 25 -7.53 -8.12 4.08
N ARG A 26 -7.65 -7.47 5.23
CA ARG A 26 -8.94 -7.32 5.95
C ARG A 26 -9.94 -6.48 5.17
N GLU A 27 -9.51 -5.36 4.58
CA GLU A 27 -10.35 -4.53 3.71
C GLU A 27 -10.91 -5.30 2.52
N SER A 28 -10.17 -6.31 2.05
CA SER A 28 -10.56 -7.18 0.96
C SER A 28 -11.46 -8.36 1.39
N GLY A 29 -11.86 -8.39 2.67
CA GLY A 29 -12.71 -9.42 3.25
C GLY A 29 -11.97 -10.70 3.64
N ALA A 30 -10.64 -10.70 3.67
CA ALA A 30 -9.89 -11.85 4.16
C ALA A 30 -9.94 -11.90 5.70
N GLU A 31 -10.18 -13.09 6.24
CA GLU A 31 -10.01 -13.32 7.67
C GLU A 31 -8.52 -13.42 7.97
N VAL A 32 -8.04 -12.56 8.85
CA VAL A 32 -6.62 -12.49 9.21
C VAL A 32 -6.47 -12.74 10.71
N VAL A 33 -5.92 -13.90 11.05
CA VAL A 33 -5.47 -14.23 12.41
C VAL A 33 -3.96 -14.13 12.43
N PRO A 34 -3.45 -13.09 13.09
CA PRO A 34 -2.04 -12.87 13.11
C PRO A 34 -1.49 -13.67 14.36
N ASP A 35 -0.42 -14.48 14.19
CA ASP A 35 0.28 -15.19 15.29
C ASP A 35 1.39 -14.34 15.95
N ASP A 36 1.26 -14.13 17.27
CA ASP A 36 2.02 -13.15 18.08
C ASP A 36 3.39 -13.67 18.57
N SER A 37 3.97 -14.65 17.86
CA SER A 37 5.31 -15.13 18.18
C SER A 37 6.36 -14.06 17.81
N ALA A 38 6.83 -13.34 18.84
CA ALA A 38 8.00 -12.45 18.89
C ALA A 38 8.63 -12.06 17.53
N GLY A 39 7.93 -11.20 16.77
CA GLY A 39 8.49 -10.57 15.56
C GLY A 39 7.62 -10.58 14.31
N TRP A 40 6.48 -11.29 14.32
CA TRP A 40 5.48 -11.40 13.25
C TRP A 40 6.02 -11.96 11.92
N ALA A 41 5.68 -13.21 11.61
CA ALA A 41 6.01 -13.83 10.33
C ALA A 41 5.00 -14.91 9.89
N LEU A 42 3.79 -14.97 10.47
CA LEU A 42 2.76 -15.89 10.02
C LEU A 42 1.37 -15.25 10.13
N ILE A 43 0.69 -15.17 9.00
CA ILE A 43 -0.65 -14.62 8.85
C ILE A 43 -1.48 -15.75 8.29
N GLN A 44 -2.44 -16.24 9.07
CA GLN A 44 -3.45 -17.15 8.54
C GLN A 44 -4.46 -16.34 7.74
N THR A 45 -4.74 -16.77 6.52
CA THR A 45 -5.68 -16.11 5.62
C THR A 45 -6.76 -17.07 5.15
N ALA A 46 -7.99 -16.59 5.14
CA ALA A 46 -9.12 -17.24 4.48
C ALA A 46 -9.81 -16.24 3.54
N TRP A 47 -9.98 -16.61 2.28
CA TRP A 47 -10.62 -15.76 1.27
C TRP A 47 -11.33 -16.60 0.21
N MET A 48 -12.62 -16.36 0.00
CA MET A 48 -13.46 -17.09 -0.97
C MET A 48 -13.35 -18.63 -0.89
N GLY A 49 -13.17 -19.18 0.31
CA GLY A 49 -13.02 -20.62 0.54
C GLY A 49 -11.61 -21.17 0.29
N GLU A 50 -10.64 -20.33 -0.06
CA GLU A 50 -9.22 -20.64 -0.05
C GLU A 50 -8.62 -20.32 1.31
N TYR A 51 -7.74 -21.19 1.79
CA TYR A 51 -7.07 -21.07 3.08
C TYR A 51 -5.57 -21.20 2.88
N GLY A 52 -4.80 -20.41 3.63
CA GLY A 52 -3.36 -20.52 3.60
C GLY A 52 -2.67 -19.71 4.67
N THR A 53 -1.35 -19.80 4.65
CA THR A 53 -0.48 -19.04 5.54
C THR A 53 0.44 -18.15 4.72
N ILE A 54 0.48 -16.86 5.04
CA ILE A 54 1.47 -15.92 4.53
C ILE A 54 2.56 -15.77 5.57
N GLU A 55 3.80 -15.97 5.16
CA GLU A 55 4.97 -15.77 5.99
C GLU A 55 5.82 -14.61 5.46
N VAL A 56 6.21 -13.69 6.34
CA VAL A 56 7.01 -12.52 5.99
C VAL A 56 8.33 -12.58 6.73
N ARG A 57 9.46 -12.54 6.00
CA ARG A 57 10.80 -12.70 6.55
C ARG A 57 11.73 -11.63 6.02
N ARG A 58 12.66 -11.18 6.86
CA ARG A 58 13.77 -10.31 6.41
C ARG A 58 14.83 -11.17 5.72
N THR A 59 15.19 -10.80 4.50
CA THR A 59 16.23 -11.43 3.69
C THR A 59 17.20 -10.35 3.18
N GLY A 60 18.22 -10.04 3.99
CA GLY A 60 19.12 -8.93 3.69
C GLY A 60 18.38 -7.59 3.70
N PRO A 61 18.51 -6.75 2.65
CA PRO A 61 17.78 -5.48 2.55
C PRO A 61 16.29 -5.67 2.21
N ASP A 62 15.88 -6.88 1.84
CA ASP A 62 14.56 -7.15 1.28
C ASP A 62 13.65 -7.90 2.26
N LEU A 63 12.34 -7.84 2.01
CA LEU A 63 11.35 -8.69 2.64
C LEU A 63 10.98 -9.82 1.68
N GLN A 64 11.05 -11.05 2.17
CA GLN A 64 10.57 -12.24 1.49
C GLN A 64 9.17 -12.58 2.03
N ILE A 65 8.19 -12.60 1.15
CA ILE A 65 6.81 -12.96 1.46
C ILE A 65 6.53 -14.32 0.82
N VAL A 66 6.13 -15.31 1.63
CA VAL A 66 5.89 -16.68 1.19
C VAL A 66 4.45 -17.05 1.50
N TYR A 67 3.63 -17.31 0.49
CA TYR A 67 2.29 -17.84 0.68
C TYR A 67 2.26 -19.35 0.44
N ARG A 68 1.63 -20.08 1.37
CA ARG A 68 1.40 -21.51 1.30
C ARG A 68 -0.09 -21.79 1.39
N SER A 69 -0.64 -22.34 0.31
CA SER A 69 -2.01 -22.82 0.28
C SER A 69 -2.16 -24.07 1.15
N GLU A 70 -3.19 -24.10 2.00
CA GLU A 70 -3.61 -25.29 2.74
C GLU A 70 -4.61 -26.13 1.94
N THR A 71 -5.29 -25.54 0.96
CA THR A 71 -6.12 -26.30 0.03
C THR A 71 -5.26 -27.10 -0.95
N PRO A 72 -5.56 -28.39 -1.18
CA PRO A 72 -4.88 -29.22 -2.16
C PRO A 72 -5.32 -28.84 -3.58
N SER A 73 -4.92 -27.67 -4.08
CA SER A 73 -5.08 -27.27 -5.48
C SER A 73 -3.83 -27.65 -6.29
N LYS A 74 -4.01 -27.87 -7.61
CA LYS A 74 -2.94 -28.37 -8.48
C LYS A 74 -1.83 -27.34 -8.75
N GLU A 75 -2.09 -26.04 -8.60
CA GLU A 75 -1.11 -24.97 -8.84
C GLU A 75 -1.41 -23.74 -7.98
N THR A 76 -0.63 -23.51 -6.92
CA THR A 76 -0.78 -22.34 -6.03
C THR A 76 -0.73 -21.00 -6.78
N ASN A 77 0.00 -20.92 -7.89
CA ASN A 77 0.19 -19.67 -8.65
C ASN A 77 -1.03 -19.27 -9.49
N SER A 78 -2.04 -20.12 -9.64
CA SER A 78 -3.28 -19.81 -10.35
C SER A 78 -4.47 -19.57 -9.41
N SER A 79 -4.23 -19.50 -8.10
CA SER A 79 -5.27 -19.21 -7.11
C SER A 79 -5.70 -17.74 -7.18
N PRO A 80 -7.01 -17.45 -7.17
CA PRO A 80 -7.54 -16.10 -7.01
C PRO A 80 -6.96 -15.34 -5.80
N LEU A 81 -6.73 -16.02 -4.67
CA LEU A 81 -6.10 -15.40 -3.50
C LEU A 81 -4.65 -14.98 -3.79
N VAL A 82 -3.87 -15.80 -4.53
CA VAL A 82 -2.50 -15.43 -4.90
C VAL A 82 -2.48 -14.23 -5.84
N HIS A 83 -3.40 -14.16 -6.79
CA HIS A 83 -3.52 -12.98 -7.65
C HIS A 83 -3.84 -11.72 -6.84
N HIS A 84 -4.83 -11.80 -5.95
CA HIS A 84 -5.23 -10.70 -5.08
C HIS A 84 -4.10 -10.26 -4.13
N LEU A 85 -3.43 -11.23 -3.52
CA LEU A 85 -2.25 -11.01 -2.68
C LEU A 85 -1.12 -10.35 -3.46
N THR A 86 -0.88 -10.77 -4.71
CA THR A 86 0.16 -10.18 -5.55
C THR A 86 -0.10 -8.69 -5.79
N LEU A 87 -1.33 -8.32 -6.14
CA LEU A 87 -1.70 -6.92 -6.34
C LEU A 87 -1.54 -6.11 -5.05
N ALA A 88 -2.00 -6.65 -3.92
CA ALA A 88 -1.83 -6.01 -2.61
C ALA A 88 -0.35 -5.78 -2.26
N LEU A 89 0.50 -6.79 -2.49
CA LEU A 89 1.93 -6.71 -2.20
C LEU A 89 2.63 -5.66 -3.07
N ILE A 90 2.28 -5.59 -4.36
CA ILE A 90 2.80 -4.56 -5.28
C ILE A 90 2.36 -3.15 -4.83
N ASP A 91 1.10 -3.00 -4.43
CA ASP A 91 0.58 -1.71 -3.96
C ASP A 91 1.30 -1.25 -2.68
N ILE A 92 1.54 -2.15 -1.73
CA ILE A 92 2.27 -1.85 -0.48
C ILE A 92 3.76 -1.60 -0.73
N ASP A 93 4.39 -2.38 -1.61
CA ASP A 93 5.80 -2.22 -1.95
C ASP A 93 6.07 -0.84 -2.55
N ASP A 94 5.25 -0.42 -3.51
CA ASP A 94 5.38 0.89 -4.13
C ASP A 94 5.03 2.04 -3.17
N GLU A 95 4.00 1.89 -2.32
CA GLU A 95 3.65 2.86 -1.27
C GLU A 95 4.84 3.13 -0.34
N LEU A 96 5.38 2.06 0.25
CA LEU A 96 6.42 2.18 1.27
C LEU A 96 7.76 2.57 0.67
N ARG A 97 8.07 2.13 -0.55
CA ARG A 97 9.28 2.56 -1.27
C ARG A 97 9.24 4.06 -1.51
N ALA A 98 8.17 4.56 -2.12
CA ALA A 98 8.00 6.00 -2.39
C ALA A 98 8.07 6.82 -1.10
N MET A 99 7.49 6.32 -0.01
CA MET A 99 7.58 6.96 1.29
C MET A 99 9.01 7.04 1.82
N THR A 100 9.76 5.93 1.79
CA THR A 100 11.15 5.91 2.27
C THR A 100 12.08 6.78 1.43
N GLU A 101 11.90 6.78 0.10
CA GLU A 101 12.69 7.61 -0.82
C GLU A 101 12.38 9.09 -0.64
N GLY A 102 11.11 9.47 -0.51
CA GLY A 102 10.71 10.86 -0.25
C GLY A 102 11.14 11.36 1.13
N GLU A 103 11.17 10.50 2.15
CA GLU A 103 11.75 10.83 3.45
C GLU A 103 13.25 11.09 3.37
N GLU A 104 13.99 10.29 2.58
CA GLU A 104 15.42 10.51 2.37
C GLU A 104 15.67 11.81 1.59
N GLU A 105 14.91 12.06 0.52
CA GLU A 105 14.93 13.32 -0.23
C GLU A 105 14.69 14.51 0.72
N GLY A 106 13.67 14.41 1.57
CA GLY A 106 13.29 15.49 2.48
C GLY A 106 14.33 15.80 3.56
N ARG A 107 15.16 14.82 3.94
CA ARG A 107 16.31 15.05 4.85
C ARG A 107 17.45 15.81 4.18
N LEU A 108 17.55 15.72 2.86
CA LEU A 108 18.59 16.38 2.07
C LEU A 108 18.18 17.80 1.64
N LEU A 109 16.88 18.10 1.64
CA LEU A 109 16.35 19.41 1.32
C LEU A 109 16.50 20.37 2.51
N GLU A 110 17.29 21.43 2.32
CA GLU A 110 17.42 22.53 3.27
C GLU A 110 16.95 23.85 2.62
N GLY A 111 16.14 24.63 3.33
CA GLY A 111 15.82 25.99 2.92
C GLY A 111 14.49 26.51 3.45
N PRO A 112 14.36 27.85 3.61
CA PRO A 112 13.19 28.50 4.21
C PRO A 112 11.93 28.51 3.32
N GLY A 113 11.90 27.73 2.22
CA GLY A 113 10.76 27.64 1.31
C GLY A 113 10.30 26.20 1.01
N VAL A 114 10.99 25.19 1.53
CA VAL A 114 10.67 23.77 1.28
C VAL A 114 9.29 23.43 1.84
N ALA A 115 8.97 23.93 3.04
CA ALA A 115 7.67 23.69 3.67
C ALA A 115 6.53 24.35 2.90
N GLU A 116 6.71 25.58 2.42
CA GLU A 116 5.73 26.32 1.62
C GLU A 116 5.52 25.69 0.23
N GLU A 117 6.58 25.19 -0.39
CA GLU A 117 6.49 24.47 -1.65
C GLU A 117 5.76 23.13 -1.48
N LEU A 118 6.14 22.34 -0.48
CA LEU A 118 5.45 21.11 -0.13
C LEU A 118 3.99 21.34 0.24
N LYS A 119 3.68 22.44 0.95
CA LYS A 119 2.31 22.83 1.26
C LYS A 119 1.50 23.10 0.01
N ARG A 120 2.06 23.86 -0.95
CA ARG A 120 1.39 24.16 -2.22
C ARG A 120 1.15 22.87 -2.99
N HIS A 121 2.16 22.03 -3.09
CA HIS A 121 2.08 20.75 -3.74
C HIS A 121 0.97 19.86 -3.15
N LEU A 122 0.93 19.70 -1.83
CA LEU A 122 -0.14 18.96 -1.16
C LEU A 122 -1.54 19.53 -1.41
N MET A 123 -1.67 20.86 -1.57
CA MET A 123 -2.96 21.48 -1.92
C MET A 123 -3.38 21.16 -3.36
N ASP A 124 -2.43 21.16 -4.29
CA ASP A 124 -2.67 20.82 -5.69
C ASP A 124 -3.06 19.33 -5.80
N THR A 125 -2.27 18.44 -5.19
CA THR A 125 -2.58 17.01 -5.11
C THR A 125 -3.92 16.73 -4.44
N ARG A 126 -4.27 17.44 -3.37
CA ARG A 126 -5.59 17.27 -2.72
C ARG A 126 -6.74 17.63 -3.66
N SER A 127 -6.55 18.61 -4.53
CA SER A 127 -7.55 18.99 -5.54
C SER A 127 -7.72 17.88 -6.58
N GLU A 128 -6.63 17.24 -6.99
CA GLU A 128 -6.63 16.08 -7.89
C GLU A 128 -7.32 14.87 -7.27
N VAL A 129 -7.01 14.54 -6.01
CA VAL A 129 -7.67 13.47 -5.24
C VAL A 129 -9.18 13.66 -5.20
N LEU A 130 -9.66 14.89 -5.03
CA LEU A 130 -11.10 15.18 -5.06
C LEU A 130 -11.72 14.89 -6.44
N SER A 131 -11.02 15.23 -7.52
CA SER A 131 -11.46 14.94 -8.89
C SER A 131 -11.54 13.45 -9.15
N VAL A 132 -10.46 12.72 -8.83
CA VAL A 132 -10.38 11.26 -9.01
C VAL A 132 -11.43 10.55 -8.15
N ARG A 133 -11.73 11.04 -6.95
CA ARG A 133 -12.82 10.51 -6.12
C ARG A 133 -14.19 10.62 -6.77
N ASP A 134 -14.47 11.75 -7.39
CA ASP A 134 -15.74 11.93 -8.08
C ASP A 134 -15.84 10.99 -9.29
N GLU A 135 -14.73 10.70 -9.98
CA GLU A 135 -14.67 9.72 -11.06
C GLU A 135 -14.90 8.28 -10.58
N VAL A 136 -14.19 7.83 -9.54
CA VAL A 136 -14.41 6.51 -8.91
C VAL A 136 -15.87 6.35 -8.51
N ARG A 137 -16.46 7.39 -7.91
CA ARG A 137 -17.87 7.38 -7.52
C ARG A 137 -18.80 7.23 -8.72
N GLN A 138 -18.54 7.95 -9.82
CA GLN A 138 -19.36 7.86 -11.02
C GLN A 138 -19.30 6.47 -11.66
N LEU A 139 -18.11 5.86 -11.72
CA LEU A 139 -17.95 4.49 -12.23
C LEU A 139 -18.66 3.48 -11.34
N LYS A 140 -18.55 3.63 -10.01
CA LYS A 140 -19.29 2.82 -9.04
C LYS A 140 -20.81 2.93 -9.22
N ASP A 141 -21.33 4.14 -9.41
CA ASP A 141 -22.75 4.41 -9.62
C ASP A 141 -23.27 3.80 -10.94
N ARG A 142 -22.38 3.59 -11.92
CA ARG A 142 -22.66 2.87 -13.18
C ARG A 142 -22.58 1.34 -13.03
N GLY A 143 -22.12 0.84 -11.89
CA GLY A 143 -21.97 -0.59 -11.61
C GLY A 143 -20.66 -1.18 -12.12
N GLU A 144 -19.66 -0.34 -12.43
CA GLU A 144 -18.33 -0.81 -12.84
C GLU A 144 -17.54 -1.38 -11.65
N GLU A 145 -16.58 -2.27 -11.95
CA GLU A 145 -15.64 -2.79 -10.95
C GLU A 145 -14.66 -1.68 -10.58
N VAL A 146 -14.73 -1.19 -9.33
CA VAL A 146 -13.80 -0.18 -8.82
C VAL A 146 -13.15 -0.56 -7.48
N ALA A 147 -13.16 -1.83 -7.06
CA ALA A 147 -12.74 -2.19 -5.70
C ALA A 147 -11.27 -1.85 -5.42
N ARG A 148 -10.39 -2.10 -6.40
CA ARG A 148 -8.96 -1.74 -6.27
C ARG A 148 -8.74 -0.22 -6.34
N PRO A 149 -9.21 0.51 -7.37
CA PRO A 149 -9.12 1.98 -7.39
C PRO A 149 -9.71 2.65 -6.15
N GLU A 150 -10.86 2.19 -5.66
CA GLU A 150 -11.52 2.73 -4.46
C GLU A 150 -10.68 2.50 -3.20
N ARG A 151 -10.04 1.32 -3.07
CA ARG A 151 -9.14 1.02 -1.95
C ARG A 151 -7.90 1.93 -1.97
N LEU A 152 -7.24 2.03 -3.13
CA LEU A 152 -6.06 2.86 -3.29
C LEU A 152 -6.37 4.34 -3.03
N LEU A 153 -7.51 4.82 -3.51
CA LEU A 153 -7.96 6.19 -3.28
C LEU A 153 -8.21 6.49 -1.79
N ARG A 154 -8.85 5.57 -1.04
CA ARG A 154 -8.98 5.74 0.42
C ARG A 154 -7.62 5.85 1.10
N ARG A 155 -6.64 5.06 0.66
CA ARG A 155 -5.28 5.13 1.21
C ARG A 155 -4.61 6.47 0.87
N VAL A 156 -4.79 6.95 -0.37
CA VAL A 156 -4.33 8.28 -0.80
C VAL A 156 -4.91 9.37 0.11
N GLU A 157 -6.22 9.37 0.37
CA GLU A 157 -6.86 10.36 1.26
C GLU A 157 -6.24 10.36 2.66
N ILE A 158 -6.01 9.17 3.25
CA ILE A 158 -5.36 9.03 4.56
C ILE A 158 -3.94 9.61 4.54
N LEU A 159 -3.14 9.25 3.53
CA LEU A 159 -1.76 9.73 3.42
C LEU A 159 -1.69 11.25 3.19
N CYS A 160 -2.63 11.84 2.44
CA CYS A 160 -2.73 13.29 2.29
C CYS A 160 -2.96 13.98 3.63
N ASP A 161 -3.86 13.47 4.46
CA ASP A 161 -4.15 14.04 5.77
C ASP A 161 -2.96 13.86 6.73
N GLU A 162 -2.32 12.69 6.74
CA GLU A 162 -1.10 12.45 7.52
C GLU A 162 0.08 13.32 7.05
N ALA A 163 0.24 13.55 5.74
CA ALA A 163 1.27 14.44 5.19
C ALA A 163 1.06 15.89 5.64
N ALA A 164 -0.19 16.37 5.60
CA ALA A 164 -0.55 17.70 6.06
C ALA A 164 -0.27 17.87 7.56
N LEU A 165 -0.64 16.89 8.39
CA LEU A 165 -0.36 16.90 9.83
C LEU A 165 1.14 16.92 10.12
N ASN A 166 1.93 16.12 9.40
CA ASN A 166 3.38 16.12 9.54
C ASN A 166 4.00 17.46 9.16
N LEU A 167 3.51 18.08 8.08
CA LEU A 167 3.97 19.40 7.66
C LEU A 167 3.65 20.48 8.69
N GLU A 168 2.46 20.45 9.29
CA GLU A 168 2.08 21.35 10.39
C GLU A 168 2.95 21.15 11.64
N ALA A 169 3.39 19.92 11.90
CA ALA A 169 4.31 19.57 12.98
C ALA A 169 5.78 19.90 12.68
N GLY A 170 6.10 20.40 11.47
CA GLY A 170 7.48 20.66 11.03
C GLY A 170 8.29 19.40 10.69
N LEU A 171 7.63 18.25 10.56
CA LEU A 171 8.20 16.98 10.14
C LEU A 171 8.26 16.91 8.61
N ASN A 172 9.03 17.82 8.02
CA ASN A 172 9.11 17.99 6.56
C ASN A 172 9.55 16.72 5.81
N PRO A 173 10.54 15.94 6.28
CA PRO A 173 10.90 14.69 5.61
C PRO A 173 9.76 13.68 5.58
N GLU A 174 9.09 13.45 6.71
CA GLU A 174 7.97 12.52 6.82
C GLU A 174 6.73 13.02 6.07
N ALA A 175 6.55 14.33 5.93
CA ALA A 175 5.52 14.92 5.09
C ALA A 175 5.82 14.68 3.59
N LEU A 176 7.07 14.86 3.18
CA LEU A 176 7.49 14.63 1.78
C LEU A 176 7.39 13.15 1.39
N GLY A 177 7.83 12.24 2.26
CA GLY A 177 7.67 10.79 2.04
C GLY A 177 6.21 10.43 1.79
N LYS A 178 5.30 10.89 2.64
CA LYS A 178 3.86 10.64 2.44
C LYS A 178 3.33 11.30 1.17
N ALA A 179 3.79 12.49 0.80
CA ALA A 179 3.42 13.14 -0.46
C ALA A 179 3.85 12.31 -1.68
N ARG A 180 5.07 11.75 -1.68
CA ARG A 180 5.56 10.85 -2.74
C ARG A 180 4.74 9.56 -2.83
N ALA A 181 4.37 8.99 -1.68
CA ALA A 181 3.49 7.83 -1.63
C ALA A 181 2.09 8.15 -2.19
N VAL A 182 1.55 9.34 -1.89
CA VAL A 182 0.30 9.83 -2.48
C VAL A 182 0.39 9.89 -4.00
N GLU A 183 1.42 10.53 -4.56
CA GLU A 183 1.62 10.63 -6.02
C GLU A 183 1.62 9.24 -6.66
N THR A 184 2.43 8.33 -6.13
CA THR A 184 2.59 6.96 -6.63
C THR A 184 1.27 6.18 -6.62
N LEU A 185 0.51 6.28 -5.52
CA LEU A 185 -0.76 5.58 -5.42
C LEU A 185 -1.86 6.24 -6.26
N LEU A 186 -1.84 7.57 -6.40
CA LEU A 186 -2.80 8.30 -7.22
C LEU A 186 -2.64 7.96 -8.70
N GLU A 187 -1.41 7.91 -9.21
CA GLU A 187 -1.11 7.44 -10.57
C GLU A 187 -1.66 6.04 -10.82
N LYS A 188 -1.56 5.14 -9.82
CA LYS A 188 -2.13 3.78 -9.90
C LYS A 188 -3.65 3.77 -9.89
N VAL A 189 -4.29 4.67 -9.14
CA VAL A 189 -5.75 4.84 -9.18
C VAL A 189 -6.15 5.24 -10.59
N GLU A 190 -5.56 6.30 -11.14
CA GLU A 190 -5.87 6.82 -12.48
C GLU A 190 -5.61 5.79 -13.58
N ALA A 191 -4.49 5.08 -13.53
CA ALA A 191 -4.19 3.99 -14.46
C ALA A 191 -5.26 2.89 -14.38
N GLY A 192 -5.67 2.51 -13.17
CA GLY A 192 -6.75 1.55 -12.95
C GLY A 192 -8.10 2.03 -13.46
N LEU A 193 -8.39 3.34 -13.38
CA LEU A 193 -9.62 3.91 -13.94
C LEU A 193 -9.60 3.93 -15.47
N GLY A 194 -8.44 4.19 -16.09
CA GLY A 194 -8.28 4.17 -17.54
C GLY A 194 -8.43 2.78 -18.19
N GLU A 195 -8.38 1.72 -17.40
CA GLU A 195 -8.59 0.33 -17.84
C GLU A 195 -10.06 -0.14 -17.74
N ILE A 196 -10.95 0.65 -17.11
CA ILE A 196 -12.39 0.39 -16.93
C ILE A 196 -13.19 0.98 -18.11
#